data_AF-A0A498GX18-F1
#
_entry.id   AF-A0A498GX18-F1
#
_cell.length_a   1.000
_cell.length_b   1.000
_cell.length_c   1.000
_cell.angle_alpha   90.00
_cell.angle_beta   90.00
_cell.angle_gamma   90.00
#
_symmetry.space_group_name_H-M   'P 1'
#
loop_
_entity.id
_entity.type
_entity.pdbx_description
1 polymer ?
#
loop_
_entity_poly.entity_id
_entity_poly.type
_entity_poly.pdbx_seq_one_letter_code
_entity_poly.pdbx_strand_id
1 'polypeptide(L)'
;MAKAGVEDATLTLHQDRSSRKNRASEVPDIGALMGVAAAAGKAARHIYDSQNTMEYRLKLIISEGGPVVEDDAVSNAYDHIGNFRDYFKAKLGRDSIDNNGMDIICNVHFGTKYNNAFFNGKEITLGDGDGAIFSSFARSLDVIAHELGHGVVQWTSNFEYRNQSGALNEHFADVFGTVITQYVEKSAADDADWLIGDEVMGPKLYGEALRCMASPGTAYDNELMGKDPQPDHMRDIYRGPNDNGGVHINSGIMNKAFYLAARELETENAALIWYTALQNLWPTATFNDAVAQIVKATQLLIKRERVRSGSTQKVRAAFKEVGLPAKDETSIPNTPTAKITQF
;
A
#
# COMPACT_ATOMS: atom_id res chain seq x y z
N MET A 1 32.20 -11.33 -0.46
CA MET A 1 30.94 -10.92 -1.13
C MET A 1 29.71 -11.51 -0.44
N ALA A 2 29.60 -12.83 -0.27
CA ALA A 2 28.45 -13.43 0.45
C ALA A 2 28.25 -12.91 1.88
N LYS A 3 29.33 -12.71 2.66
CA LYS A 3 29.24 -12.24 4.06
C LYS A 3 28.73 -10.80 4.19
N ALA A 4 29.13 -9.91 3.29
CA ALA A 4 28.69 -8.51 3.26
C ALA A 4 27.21 -8.42 2.84
N GLY A 5 26.79 -9.16 1.79
CA GLY A 5 25.37 -9.21 1.41
C GLY A 5 24.45 -9.81 2.48
N VAL A 6 24.95 -10.72 3.32
CA VAL A 6 24.21 -11.27 4.47
C VAL A 6 24.08 -10.24 5.60
N GLU A 7 25.11 -9.44 5.87
CA GLU A 7 25.07 -8.35 6.86
C GLU A 7 24.12 -7.23 6.44
N ASP A 8 24.17 -6.81 5.16
CA ASP A 8 23.30 -5.78 4.59
C ASP A 8 21.81 -6.21 4.62
N ALA A 9 21.52 -7.47 4.28
CA ALA A 9 20.17 -8.03 4.35
C ALA A 9 19.66 -8.15 5.80
N THR A 10 20.54 -8.52 6.75
CA THR A 10 20.16 -8.64 8.17
C THR A 10 19.81 -7.29 8.78
N LEU A 11 20.57 -6.25 8.44
CA LEU A 11 20.34 -4.89 8.91
C LEU A 11 19.00 -4.33 8.38
N THR A 12 18.74 -4.58 7.09
CA THR A 12 17.48 -4.24 6.42
C THR A 12 16.27 -4.87 7.11
N LEU A 13 16.33 -6.18 7.39
CA LEU A 13 15.27 -6.91 8.09
C LEU A 13 15.04 -6.41 9.53
N HIS A 14 16.11 -5.99 10.22
CA HIS A 14 15.97 -5.45 11.57
C HIS A 14 15.24 -4.10 11.56
N GLN A 15 15.59 -3.22 10.62
CA GLN A 15 14.95 -1.91 10.50
C GLN A 15 13.49 -2.02 10.06
N ASP A 16 13.16 -2.89 9.11
CA ASP A 16 11.77 -3.18 8.74
C ASP A 16 10.93 -3.62 9.96
N ARG A 17 11.44 -4.55 10.78
CA ARG A 17 10.79 -4.94 12.03
C ARG A 17 10.61 -3.76 12.99
N SER A 18 11.59 -2.88 13.09
CA SER A 18 11.52 -1.68 13.92
C SER A 18 10.47 -0.70 13.40
N SER A 19 10.41 -0.47 12.09
CA SER A 19 9.45 0.42 11.43
C SER A 19 8.02 -0.09 11.62
N ARG A 20 7.78 -1.40 11.49
CA ARG A 20 6.48 -2.03 11.79
C ARG A 20 6.07 -1.83 13.25
N LYS A 21 7.01 -1.96 14.20
CA LYS A 21 6.74 -1.71 15.63
C LYS A 21 6.42 -0.25 15.89
N ASN A 22 7.19 0.68 15.31
CA ASN A 22 6.96 2.12 15.45
C ASN A 22 5.57 2.49 14.94
N ARG A 23 5.20 2.01 13.74
CA ARG A 23 3.85 2.19 13.17
C ARG A 23 2.75 1.64 14.08
N ALA A 24 2.94 0.46 14.67
CA ALA A 24 1.97 -0.12 15.62
C ALA A 24 1.88 0.64 16.96
N SER A 25 2.94 1.35 17.37
CA SER A 25 2.97 2.16 18.58
C SER A 25 2.45 3.60 18.39
N GLU A 26 2.45 4.08 17.15
CA GLU A 26 1.85 5.35 16.74
C GLU A 26 0.32 5.20 16.70
N VAL A 27 -0.32 5.42 17.86
CA VAL A 27 -1.77 5.51 17.92
C VAL A 27 -2.18 6.80 17.19
N PRO A 28 -3.07 6.74 16.18
CA PRO A 28 -3.63 7.94 15.56
C PRO A 28 -4.13 8.87 16.66
N ASP A 29 -3.76 10.16 16.59
CA ASP A 29 -4.29 11.14 17.54
C ASP A 29 -5.81 11.10 17.48
N ILE A 30 -6.44 10.70 18.59
CA ILE A 30 -7.89 10.59 18.71
C ILE A 30 -8.53 11.97 18.43
N GLY A 31 -7.82 13.08 18.72
CA GLY A 31 -8.25 14.43 18.39
C GLY A 31 -8.36 14.69 16.88
N ALA A 32 -7.41 14.18 16.08
CA ALA A 32 -7.45 14.24 14.63
C ALA A 32 -8.53 13.31 14.05
N LEU A 33 -8.72 12.12 14.66
CA LEU A 33 -9.80 11.20 14.28
C LEU A 33 -11.20 11.74 14.61
N MET A 34 -11.32 12.56 15.66
CA MET A 34 -12.58 13.18 16.13
C MET A 34 -12.82 14.58 15.55
N GLY A 35 -12.02 15.04 14.59
CA GLY A 35 -12.24 16.32 13.91
C GLY A 35 -12.03 17.55 14.79
N VAL A 36 -11.26 17.45 15.87
CA VAL A 36 -10.78 18.63 16.59
C VAL A 36 -9.71 19.26 15.71
N ALA A 37 -10.02 20.43 15.14
CA ALA A 37 -9.18 21.12 14.18
C ALA A 37 -7.78 21.45 14.76
N ALA A 38 -6.85 20.51 14.63
CA ALA A 38 -5.45 20.84 14.48
C ALA A 38 -5.34 21.74 13.24
N ALA A 39 -4.50 22.78 13.29
CA ALA A 39 -4.29 23.64 12.12
C ALA A 39 -3.98 22.75 10.91
N ALA A 40 -4.84 22.78 9.89
CA ALA A 40 -4.71 21.95 8.70
C ALA A 40 -3.28 22.09 8.17
N GLY A 41 -2.57 20.97 8.07
CA GLY A 41 -1.25 20.98 7.46
C GLY A 41 -1.36 21.40 5.99
N LYS A 42 -0.24 21.75 5.36
CA LYS A 42 -0.26 22.22 3.96
C LYS A 42 -0.08 21.08 2.96
N ALA A 43 -0.09 19.83 3.44
CA ALA A 43 0.30 18.64 2.69
C ALA A 43 1.62 18.85 1.95
N ALA A 44 2.56 19.56 2.59
CA ALA A 44 3.81 19.94 1.96
C ALA A 44 4.76 18.74 1.89
N ARG A 45 5.45 18.61 0.76
CA ARG A 45 6.51 17.62 0.58
C ARG A 45 7.82 18.14 1.14
N HIS A 46 8.57 17.29 1.86
CA HIS A 46 9.92 17.58 2.33
C HIS A 46 10.82 16.38 2.05
N ILE A 47 11.83 16.56 1.20
CA ILE A 47 12.79 15.50 0.86
C ILE A 47 14.12 15.80 1.54
N TYR A 48 14.56 14.85 2.36
CA TYR A 48 15.82 14.87 3.08
C TYR A 48 16.77 13.85 2.48
N ASP A 49 18.06 14.18 2.48
CA ASP A 49 19.17 13.31 2.14
C ASP A 49 19.81 12.78 3.43
N SER A 50 19.80 11.45 3.61
CA SER A 50 20.42 10.76 4.73
C SER A 50 21.94 10.56 4.57
N GLN A 51 22.51 10.96 3.42
CA GLN A 51 23.95 10.94 3.13
C GLN A 51 24.59 9.56 3.36
N ASN A 52 23.87 8.51 2.98
CA ASN A 52 24.22 7.09 3.20
C ASN A 52 24.41 6.68 4.67
N THR A 53 23.97 7.52 5.61
CA THR A 53 23.83 7.19 7.03
C THR A 53 22.43 6.62 7.31
N MET A 54 22.21 6.12 8.52
CA MET A 54 20.89 5.69 8.99
C MET A 54 20.19 6.76 9.85
N GLU A 55 20.57 8.03 9.66
CA GLU A 55 19.96 9.16 10.34
C GLU A 55 18.81 9.72 9.50
N TYR A 56 17.68 9.96 10.17
CA TYR A 56 16.51 10.59 9.56
C TYR A 56 16.65 12.11 9.59
N ARG A 57 16.12 12.78 8.56
CA ARG A 57 16.03 14.24 8.43
C ARG A 57 17.37 14.97 8.55
N LEU A 58 18.45 14.33 8.11
CA LEU A 58 19.82 14.85 8.24
C LEU A 58 20.01 16.15 7.46
N LYS A 59 19.66 16.18 6.18
CA LYS A 59 19.80 17.37 5.33
C LYS A 59 18.58 17.57 4.45
N LEU A 60 17.82 18.64 4.67
CA LEU A 60 16.72 19.01 3.78
C LEU A 60 17.27 19.45 2.42
N ILE A 61 16.80 18.83 1.34
CA ILE A 61 17.21 19.15 -0.03
C ILE A 61 16.16 20.02 -0.73
N ILE A 62 14.89 19.62 -0.67
CA ILE A 62 13.79 20.31 -1.33
C ILE A 62 12.52 20.24 -0.47
N SER A 63 11.76 21.34 -0.48
CA SER A 63 10.41 21.43 0.09
C SER A 63 9.39 21.83 -0.98
N GLU A 64 8.11 21.87 -0.62
CA GLU A 64 7.02 22.24 -1.54
C GLU A 64 7.29 23.53 -2.32
N GLY A 65 7.22 23.47 -3.65
CA GLY A 65 7.50 24.60 -4.54
C GLY A 65 8.99 24.96 -4.69
N GLY A 66 9.91 24.15 -4.16
CA GLY A 66 11.34 24.32 -4.33
C GLY A 66 11.82 24.12 -5.77
N PRO A 67 13.10 24.46 -6.06
CA PRO A 67 13.67 24.35 -7.39
C PRO A 67 13.87 22.88 -7.80
N VAL A 68 13.97 22.64 -9.12
CA VAL A 68 14.37 21.33 -9.66
C VAL A 68 15.75 20.92 -9.11
N VAL A 69 15.90 19.65 -8.77
CA VAL A 69 17.13 19.06 -8.24
C VAL A 69 17.70 18.06 -9.25
N GLU A 70 19.02 18.03 -9.44
CA GLU A 70 19.66 17.12 -10.42
C GLU A 70 19.77 15.66 -9.94
N ASP A 71 19.64 15.43 -8.63
CA ASP A 71 19.66 14.10 -8.04
C ASP A 71 18.37 13.33 -8.38
N ASP A 72 18.50 12.24 -9.14
CA ASP A 72 17.38 11.41 -9.59
C ASP A 72 16.57 10.85 -8.41
N ALA A 73 17.19 10.44 -7.31
CA ALA A 73 16.47 9.89 -6.17
C ALA A 73 15.62 10.96 -5.49
N VAL A 74 16.17 12.18 -5.34
CA VAL A 74 15.43 13.32 -4.79
C VAL A 74 14.28 13.71 -5.71
N SER A 75 14.53 13.85 -7.01
CA SER A 75 13.52 14.29 -7.98
C SER A 75 12.40 13.27 -8.16
N ASN A 76 12.73 11.98 -8.30
CA ASN A 76 11.71 10.93 -8.40
C ASN A 76 10.87 10.84 -7.12
N ALA A 77 11.51 10.89 -5.94
CA ALA A 77 10.77 10.89 -4.67
C ALA A 77 9.83 12.09 -4.57
N TYR A 78 10.29 13.29 -4.93
CA TYR A 78 9.48 14.50 -4.91
C TYR A 78 8.25 14.39 -5.82
N ASP A 79 8.44 13.90 -7.04
CA ASP A 79 7.39 13.78 -8.05
C ASP A 79 6.41 12.66 -7.70
N HIS A 80 6.89 11.48 -7.31
CA HIS A 80 6.04 10.35 -6.95
C HIS A 80 5.20 10.62 -5.70
N ILE A 81 5.75 11.30 -4.69
CA ILE A 81 4.97 11.76 -3.52
C ILE A 81 3.91 12.79 -3.96
N GLY A 82 4.24 13.66 -4.92
CA GLY A 82 3.27 14.58 -5.53
C GLY A 82 2.12 13.84 -6.20
N ASN A 83 2.42 12.84 -7.03
CA ASN A 83 1.43 12.00 -7.71
C ASN A 83 0.50 11.28 -6.71
N PHE A 84 1.06 10.72 -5.64
CA PHE A 84 0.29 10.09 -4.56
C PHE A 84 -0.70 11.09 -3.94
N ARG A 85 -0.20 12.26 -3.50
CA ARG A 85 -1.02 13.28 -2.86
C ARG A 85 -2.13 13.77 -3.79
N ASP A 86 -1.79 14.03 -5.04
CA ASP A 86 -2.70 14.61 -6.01
C ASP A 86 -3.78 13.60 -6.43
N TYR A 87 -3.44 12.31 -6.57
CA TYR A 87 -4.42 11.25 -6.80
C TYR A 87 -5.42 11.14 -5.65
N PHE A 88 -4.94 11.03 -4.40
CA PHE A 88 -5.81 10.92 -3.23
C PHE A 88 -6.76 12.12 -3.11
N LYS A 89 -6.26 13.33 -3.35
CA LYS A 89 -7.07 14.54 -3.31
C LYS A 89 -8.10 14.60 -4.45
N ALA A 90 -7.66 14.38 -5.69
CA ALA A 90 -8.51 14.56 -6.87
C ALA A 90 -9.54 13.43 -7.05
N LYS A 91 -9.14 12.18 -6.77
CA LYS A 91 -9.97 11.00 -7.06
C LYS A 91 -10.70 10.47 -5.83
N LEU A 92 -10.10 10.58 -4.65
CA LEU A 92 -10.65 10.03 -3.41
C LEU A 92 -11.12 11.10 -2.42
N GLY A 93 -10.88 12.38 -2.71
CA GLY A 93 -11.27 13.51 -1.84
C GLY A 93 -10.55 13.51 -0.49
N ARG A 94 -9.38 12.86 -0.41
CA ARG A 94 -8.58 12.77 0.82
C ARG A 94 -7.48 13.83 0.84
N ASP A 95 -7.33 14.56 1.95
CA ASP A 95 -6.25 15.54 2.10
C ASP A 95 -5.03 14.93 2.81
N SER A 96 -4.06 14.45 2.03
CA SER A 96 -2.84 13.77 2.50
C SER A 96 -3.07 12.44 3.25
N ILE A 97 -2.05 11.96 3.96
CA ILE A 97 -2.00 10.66 4.65
C ILE A 97 -3.05 10.58 5.75
N ASP A 98 -3.27 11.62 6.54
CA ASP A 98 -4.15 11.65 7.72
C ASP A 98 -5.56 12.21 7.43
N ASN A 99 -5.82 12.65 6.19
CA ASN A 99 -7.01 13.40 5.79
C ASN A 99 -7.14 14.81 6.42
N ASN A 100 -6.04 15.38 6.92
CA ASN A 100 -6.00 16.71 7.51
C ASN A 100 -4.75 17.50 7.08
N GLY A 101 -4.21 17.16 5.90
CA GLY A 101 -3.11 17.89 5.28
C GLY A 101 -1.74 17.61 5.90
N MET A 102 -1.53 16.44 6.54
CA MET A 102 -0.22 16.03 7.04
C MET A 102 0.89 16.24 6.00
N ASP A 103 1.97 16.91 6.40
CA ASP A 103 3.16 17.05 5.56
C ASP A 103 3.80 15.66 5.30
N ILE A 104 4.26 15.44 4.07
CA ILE A 104 4.86 14.16 3.67
C ILE A 104 6.38 14.32 3.66
N ILE A 105 7.03 13.60 4.57
CA ILE A 105 8.47 13.64 4.77
C ILE A 105 9.09 12.38 4.18
N CYS A 106 10.15 12.54 3.40
CA CYS A 106 10.89 11.48 2.74
C CYS A 106 12.39 11.58 3.03
N ASN A 107 13.02 10.45 3.34
CA ASN A 107 14.47 10.32 3.46
C ASN A 107 15.01 9.47 2.31
N VAL A 108 15.82 10.05 1.42
CA VAL A 108 16.53 9.34 0.36
C VAL A 108 17.98 9.05 0.77
N HIS A 109 18.66 8.19 0.02
CA HIS A 109 20.04 7.75 0.31
C HIS A 109 20.20 7.20 1.72
N PHE A 110 19.18 6.47 2.20
CA PHE A 110 19.20 5.92 3.53
C PHE A 110 20.08 4.68 3.58
N GLY A 111 21.09 4.72 4.45
CA GLY A 111 22.10 3.65 4.57
C GLY A 111 22.97 3.49 3.32
N THR A 112 23.86 2.51 3.37
CA THR A 112 24.70 2.12 2.23
C THR A 112 24.17 0.81 1.66
N LYS A 113 23.90 0.78 0.34
CA LYS A 113 23.36 -0.41 -0.35
C LYS A 113 22.11 -0.99 0.30
N TYR A 114 21.26 -0.10 0.79
CA TYR A 114 20.10 -0.48 1.57
C TYR A 114 19.00 -1.01 0.65
N ASN A 115 18.67 -2.29 0.80
CA ASN A 115 17.78 -3.03 -0.09
C ASN A 115 16.31 -2.98 0.38
N ASN A 116 15.80 -1.80 0.75
CA ASN A 116 14.40 -1.66 1.14
C ASN A 116 13.89 -0.21 1.08
N ALA A 117 12.57 -0.07 1.03
CA ALA A 117 11.83 1.14 1.36
C ALA A 117 10.90 0.85 2.55
N PHE A 118 10.53 1.86 3.33
CA PHE A 118 9.51 1.67 4.37
C PHE A 118 8.87 2.99 4.80
N PHE A 119 7.59 2.92 5.18
CA PHE A 119 6.94 3.92 6.01
C PHE A 119 6.99 3.56 7.50
N ASN A 120 7.61 4.43 8.31
CA ASN A 120 7.87 4.16 9.73
C ASN A 120 6.74 4.59 10.69
N GLY A 121 5.62 5.09 10.16
CA GLY A 121 4.52 5.68 10.91
C GLY A 121 4.42 7.21 10.76
N LYS A 122 5.52 7.87 10.36
CA LYS A 122 5.59 9.34 10.19
C LYS A 122 6.14 9.77 8.85
N GLU A 123 7.08 9.02 8.31
CA GLU A 123 7.85 9.40 7.13
C GLU A 123 8.25 8.17 6.33
N ILE A 124 8.39 8.36 5.02
CA ILE A 124 8.90 7.34 4.10
C ILE A 124 10.43 7.41 4.06
N THR A 125 11.07 6.25 3.95
CA THR A 125 12.52 6.11 3.85
C THR A 125 12.85 5.21 2.68
N LEU A 126 13.81 5.63 1.84
CA LEU A 126 14.16 5.00 0.57
C LEU A 126 15.65 4.66 0.55
N GLY A 127 15.95 3.38 0.35
CA GLY A 127 17.31 2.90 0.07
C GLY A 127 17.69 3.01 -1.40
N ASP A 128 18.99 3.05 -1.65
CA ASP A 128 19.55 3.11 -3.02
C ASP A 128 19.67 1.74 -3.69
N GLY A 129 19.38 0.65 -2.95
CA GLY A 129 19.63 -0.71 -3.42
C GLY A 129 21.12 -1.05 -3.52
N ASP A 130 21.44 -2.33 -3.73
CA ASP A 130 22.81 -2.82 -3.86
C ASP A 130 23.39 -2.68 -5.27
N GLY A 131 22.59 -2.20 -6.23
CA GLY A 131 22.94 -2.03 -7.63
C GLY A 131 23.01 -3.34 -8.42
N ALA A 132 22.58 -4.46 -7.83
CA ALA A 132 22.63 -5.79 -8.44
C ALA A 132 21.28 -6.51 -8.40
N ILE A 133 20.75 -6.71 -7.19
CA ILE A 133 19.44 -7.31 -6.93
C ILE A 133 18.38 -6.21 -6.97
N PHE A 134 18.65 -5.08 -6.30
CA PHE A 134 17.78 -3.93 -6.31
C PHE A 134 18.52 -2.68 -6.80
N SER A 135 17.80 -1.88 -7.58
CA SER A 135 18.14 -0.49 -7.90
C SER A 135 17.54 0.44 -6.83
N SER A 136 17.75 1.75 -6.98
CA SER A 136 17.17 2.73 -6.06
C SER A 136 15.65 2.61 -5.98
N PHE A 137 15.14 2.52 -4.74
CA PHE A 137 13.70 2.42 -4.47
C PHE A 137 12.96 3.73 -4.78
N ALA A 138 13.69 4.84 -4.93
CA ALA A 138 13.11 6.11 -5.34
C ALA A 138 12.63 6.10 -6.79
N ARG A 139 13.04 5.14 -7.61
CA ARG A 139 12.67 5.03 -9.03
C ARG A 139 11.23 4.60 -9.27
N SER A 140 10.58 4.03 -8.26
CA SER A 140 9.36 3.26 -8.41
C SER A 140 8.18 3.98 -7.78
N LEU A 141 7.25 4.42 -8.62
CA LEU A 141 6.05 5.15 -8.19
C LEU A 141 5.16 4.28 -7.32
N ASP A 142 4.92 3.04 -7.75
CA ASP A 142 4.07 2.08 -7.07
C ASP A 142 4.65 1.66 -5.70
N VAL A 143 5.97 1.49 -5.57
CA VAL A 143 6.61 1.24 -4.26
C VAL A 143 6.48 2.44 -3.34
N ILE A 144 6.74 3.66 -3.81
CA ILE A 144 6.54 4.87 -2.97
C ILE A 144 5.07 5.00 -2.54
N ALA A 145 4.14 4.80 -3.47
CA ALA A 145 2.71 4.87 -3.19
C ALA A 145 2.24 3.72 -2.27
N HIS A 146 2.84 2.53 -2.35
CA HIS A 146 2.63 1.42 -1.42
C HIS A 146 3.01 1.83 0.00
N GLU A 147 4.23 2.36 0.19
CA GLU A 147 4.70 2.78 1.51
C GLU A 147 3.83 3.88 2.13
N LEU A 148 3.50 4.92 1.35
CA LEU A 148 2.57 5.96 1.81
C LEU A 148 1.15 5.42 2.03
N GLY A 149 0.77 4.38 1.28
CA GLY A 149 -0.46 3.62 1.45
C GLY A 149 -0.59 3.00 2.83
N HIS A 150 0.50 2.49 3.43
CA HIS A 150 0.49 2.06 4.83
C HIS A 150 0.11 3.18 5.79
N GLY A 151 0.54 4.41 5.53
CA GLY A 151 0.13 5.58 6.31
C GLY A 151 -1.38 5.83 6.20
N VAL A 152 -1.95 5.71 5.00
CA VAL A 152 -3.41 5.83 4.82
C VAL A 152 -4.14 4.73 5.58
N VAL A 153 -3.65 3.49 5.55
CA VAL A 153 -4.21 2.37 6.31
C VAL A 153 -4.14 2.64 7.82
N GLN A 154 -3.02 3.15 8.33
CA GLN A 154 -2.84 3.52 9.74
C GLN A 154 -3.89 4.54 10.21
N TRP A 155 -4.18 5.56 9.40
CA TRP A 155 -5.16 6.60 9.69
C TRP A 155 -6.60 6.24 9.28
N THR A 156 -6.88 4.98 8.97
CA THR A 156 -8.22 4.49 8.62
C THR A 156 -8.57 3.22 9.41
N SER A 157 -8.41 2.04 8.82
CA SER A 157 -8.76 0.77 9.44
C SER A 157 -7.76 0.32 10.51
N ASN A 158 -6.53 0.86 10.48
CA ASN A 158 -5.42 0.57 11.36
C ASN A 158 -5.20 -0.93 11.57
N PHE A 159 -5.11 -1.68 10.47
CA PHE A 159 -4.96 -3.13 10.51
C PHE A 159 -3.77 -3.60 11.36
N GLU A 160 -4.03 -4.55 12.26
CA GLU A 160 -2.99 -5.30 12.92
C GLU A 160 -2.15 -5.99 11.85
N TYR A 161 -0.83 -5.78 11.89
CA TYR A 161 0.10 -6.27 10.88
C TYR A 161 0.46 -7.76 11.11
N ARG A 162 -0.56 -8.61 11.06
CA ARG A 162 -0.48 -10.05 11.30
C ARG A 162 -1.62 -10.80 10.60
N ASN A 163 -1.36 -12.03 10.14
CA ASN A 163 -2.36 -12.91 9.52
C ASN A 163 -3.15 -12.19 8.42
N GLN A 164 -4.48 -12.37 8.36
CA GLN A 164 -5.33 -11.77 7.33
C GLN A 164 -5.46 -10.25 7.43
N SER A 165 -5.48 -9.66 8.61
CA SER A 165 -5.52 -8.19 8.74
C SER A 165 -4.22 -7.57 8.23
N GLY A 166 -3.08 -8.21 8.48
CA GLY A 166 -1.80 -7.78 7.92
C GLY A 166 -1.75 -7.97 6.40
N ALA A 167 -2.30 -9.07 5.89
CA ALA A 167 -2.43 -9.27 4.45
C ALA A 167 -3.39 -8.26 3.79
N LEU A 168 -4.42 -7.79 4.50
CA LEU A 168 -5.23 -6.66 4.05
C LEU A 168 -4.43 -5.35 4.06
N ASN A 169 -3.57 -5.13 5.05
CA ASN A 169 -2.68 -3.96 5.09
C ASN A 169 -1.79 -3.90 3.83
N GLU A 170 -1.11 -5.00 3.52
CA GLU A 170 -0.31 -5.15 2.29
C GLU A 170 -1.16 -5.00 1.03
N HIS A 171 -2.33 -5.65 0.98
CA HIS A 171 -3.23 -5.57 -0.16
C HIS A 171 -3.65 -4.14 -0.48
N PHE A 172 -4.07 -3.35 0.53
CA PHE A 172 -4.50 -1.98 0.29
C PHE A 172 -3.33 -1.09 -0.14
N ALA A 173 -2.12 -1.34 0.38
CA ALA A 173 -0.92 -0.64 -0.07
C ALA A 173 -0.61 -0.96 -1.55
N ASP A 174 -0.66 -2.22 -1.97
CA ASP A 174 -0.52 -2.63 -3.39
C ASP A 174 -1.61 -2.01 -4.28
N VAL A 175 -2.87 -1.99 -3.82
CA VAL A 175 -3.97 -1.33 -4.53
C VAL A 175 -3.66 0.15 -4.73
N PHE A 176 -3.16 0.87 -3.73
CA PHE A 176 -2.81 2.28 -3.89
C PHE A 176 -1.64 2.47 -4.85
N GLY A 177 -0.60 1.63 -4.76
CA GLY A 177 0.50 1.61 -5.71
C GLY A 177 0.01 1.51 -7.15
N THR A 178 -0.71 0.44 -7.47
CA THR A 178 -1.14 0.17 -8.85
C THR A 178 -2.12 1.21 -9.39
N VAL A 179 -3.08 1.69 -8.59
CA VAL A 179 -4.09 2.65 -9.10
C VAL A 179 -3.48 4.03 -9.35
N ILE A 180 -2.47 4.43 -8.58
CA ILE A 180 -1.76 5.68 -8.77
C ILE A 180 -0.88 5.59 -10.02
N THR A 181 -0.15 4.48 -10.20
CA THR A 181 0.63 4.24 -11.43
C THR A 181 -0.25 4.29 -12.66
N GLN A 182 -1.36 3.52 -12.68
CA GLN A 182 -2.31 3.53 -13.79
C GLN A 182 -2.90 4.92 -14.05
N TYR A 183 -3.15 5.72 -13.01
CA TYR A 183 -3.63 7.09 -13.16
C TYR A 183 -2.59 8.02 -13.82
N VAL A 184 -1.33 7.94 -13.39
CA VAL A 184 -0.22 8.76 -13.93
C VAL A 184 0.08 8.37 -15.38
N GLU A 185 0.13 7.08 -15.67
CA GLU A 185 0.40 6.53 -16.99
C GLU A 185 -0.80 6.60 -17.94
N LYS A 186 -1.99 6.88 -17.40
CA LYS A 186 -3.28 6.86 -18.12
C LYS A 186 -3.55 5.49 -18.74
N SER A 187 -3.19 4.43 -18.01
CA SER A 187 -3.38 3.05 -18.43
C SER A 187 -4.74 2.52 -17.99
N ALA A 188 -5.41 1.78 -18.87
CA ALA A 188 -6.65 1.08 -18.54
C ALA A 188 -6.34 -0.24 -17.83
N ALA A 189 -7.32 -0.79 -17.11
CA ALA A 189 -7.17 -2.04 -16.37
C ALA A 189 -6.70 -3.23 -17.24
N ASP A 190 -7.08 -3.27 -18.52
CA ASP A 190 -6.68 -4.34 -19.45
C ASP A 190 -5.27 -4.16 -20.02
N ASP A 191 -4.71 -2.95 -19.97
CA ASP A 191 -3.40 -2.60 -20.55
C ASP A 191 -2.30 -2.44 -19.49
N ALA A 192 -2.66 -2.29 -18.21
CA ALA A 192 -1.72 -2.16 -17.10
C ALA A 192 -0.95 -3.47 -16.83
N ASP A 193 0.29 -3.36 -16.34
CA ASP A 193 1.15 -4.51 -16.02
C ASP A 193 0.65 -5.33 -14.82
N TRP A 194 0.00 -4.68 -13.85
CA TRP A 194 -0.37 -5.23 -12.54
C TRP A 194 0.81 -5.81 -11.73
N LEU A 195 2.02 -5.33 -12.00
CA LEU A 195 3.22 -5.67 -11.27
C LEU A 195 3.39 -4.72 -10.08
N ILE A 196 4.12 -5.18 -9.06
CA ILE A 196 4.55 -4.34 -7.95
C ILE A 196 6.07 -4.42 -7.86
N GLY A 197 6.74 -3.27 -7.91
CA GLY A 197 8.19 -3.13 -7.72
C GLY A 197 9.03 -3.77 -8.82
N ASP A 198 8.56 -3.79 -10.06
CA ASP A 198 9.39 -4.16 -11.22
C ASP A 198 10.45 -3.09 -11.51
N GLU A 199 10.14 -1.81 -11.31
CA GLU A 199 11.06 -0.68 -11.53
C GLU A 199 12.24 -0.63 -10.55
N VAL A 200 12.13 -1.32 -9.39
CA VAL A 200 13.22 -1.42 -8.42
C VAL A 200 14.13 -2.62 -8.68
N MET A 201 13.80 -3.51 -9.62
CA MET A 201 14.64 -4.66 -9.90
C MET A 201 15.97 -4.24 -10.51
N GLY A 202 17.05 -4.76 -9.93
CA GLY A 202 18.41 -4.53 -10.39
C GLY A 202 18.75 -5.34 -11.65
N PRO A 203 19.93 -5.11 -12.25
CA PRO A 203 20.32 -5.76 -13.51
C PRO A 203 20.30 -7.30 -13.50
N LYS A 204 20.41 -7.94 -12.31
CA LYS A 204 20.35 -9.40 -12.21
C LYS A 204 18.94 -9.98 -12.27
N LEU A 205 17.92 -9.16 -12.04
CA LEU A 205 16.51 -9.53 -11.97
C LEU A 205 15.68 -8.70 -12.96
N TYR A 206 16.32 -8.20 -14.02
CA TYR A 206 15.66 -7.35 -15.00
C TYR A 206 14.44 -8.05 -15.63
N GLY A 207 13.29 -7.38 -15.57
CA GLY A 207 12.02 -7.89 -16.08
C GLY A 207 11.23 -8.75 -15.09
N GLU A 208 11.72 -8.93 -13.86
CA GLU A 208 10.94 -9.52 -12.77
C GLU A 208 10.26 -8.43 -11.92
N ALA A 209 9.39 -8.84 -11.00
CA ALA A 209 8.71 -7.96 -10.06
C ALA A 209 8.66 -8.59 -8.65
N LEU A 210 8.35 -7.80 -7.63
CA LEU A 210 8.19 -8.33 -6.27
C LEU A 210 6.89 -9.14 -6.16
N ARG A 211 5.82 -8.67 -6.82
CA ARG A 211 4.50 -9.30 -6.83
C ARG A 211 3.80 -9.06 -8.17
N CYS A 212 2.82 -9.89 -8.48
CA CYS A 212 1.90 -9.69 -9.61
C CYS A 212 0.47 -9.78 -9.10
N MET A 213 -0.27 -8.66 -9.13
CA MET A 213 -1.67 -8.62 -8.69
C MET A 213 -2.58 -9.40 -9.65
N ALA A 214 -2.26 -9.42 -10.95
CA ALA A 214 -3.02 -10.15 -11.95
C ALA A 214 -2.80 -11.66 -11.87
N SER A 215 -1.64 -12.13 -11.41
CA SER A 215 -1.30 -13.55 -11.32
C SER A 215 -0.35 -13.80 -10.13
N PRO A 216 -0.85 -13.78 -8.88
CA PRO A 216 -0.02 -14.03 -7.71
C PRO A 216 0.70 -15.38 -7.80
N GLY A 217 1.98 -15.42 -7.41
CA GLY A 217 2.81 -16.63 -7.49
C GLY A 217 3.63 -16.72 -8.79
N THR A 218 3.60 -15.69 -9.64
CA THR A 218 4.31 -15.68 -10.93
C THR A 218 5.23 -14.47 -11.13
N ALA A 219 5.45 -13.64 -10.12
CA ALA A 219 6.27 -12.42 -10.27
C ALA A 219 7.75 -12.71 -10.49
N TYR A 220 8.24 -13.82 -9.93
CA TYR A 220 9.63 -14.28 -10.06
C TYR A 220 9.75 -15.80 -9.85
N ASP A 221 10.72 -16.43 -10.51
CA ASP A 221 11.14 -17.82 -10.32
C ASP A 221 12.62 -17.96 -10.73
N ASN A 222 13.53 -17.71 -9.78
CA ASN A 222 14.97 -17.67 -10.03
C ASN A 222 15.79 -18.12 -8.80
N GLU A 223 17.10 -18.32 -8.98
CA GLU A 223 18.00 -18.80 -7.92
C GLU A 223 18.26 -17.80 -6.78
N LEU A 224 18.05 -16.49 -7.01
CA LEU A 224 18.36 -15.43 -6.05
C LEU A 224 17.20 -15.19 -5.08
N MET A 225 15.97 -15.10 -5.60
CA MET A 225 14.76 -14.85 -4.81
C MET A 225 13.93 -16.11 -4.53
N GLY A 226 14.24 -17.22 -5.20
CA GLY A 226 13.42 -18.42 -5.20
C GLY A 226 12.20 -18.25 -6.10
N LYS A 227 11.06 -18.77 -5.66
CA LYS A 227 9.79 -18.65 -6.37
C LYS A 227 8.82 -17.78 -5.57
N ASP A 228 8.06 -16.94 -6.26
CA ASP A 228 6.96 -16.17 -5.68
C ASP A 228 5.99 -17.09 -4.91
N PRO A 229 5.85 -16.94 -3.58
CA PRO A 229 5.06 -17.83 -2.74
C PRO A 229 3.57 -17.44 -2.68
N GLN A 230 3.13 -16.35 -3.32
CA GLN A 230 1.78 -15.84 -3.13
C GLN A 230 0.71 -16.79 -3.70
N PRO A 231 -0.28 -17.23 -2.90
CA PRO A 231 -1.47 -17.88 -3.42
C PRO A 231 -2.39 -16.88 -4.11
N ASP A 232 -3.06 -17.33 -5.18
CA ASP A 232 -4.11 -16.58 -5.87
C ASP A 232 -5.53 -16.97 -5.42
N HIS A 233 -5.65 -17.98 -4.55
CA HIS A 233 -6.92 -18.55 -4.12
C HIS A 233 -6.91 -18.98 -2.64
N MET A 234 -8.03 -18.80 -1.94
CA MET A 234 -8.22 -19.12 -0.51
C MET A 234 -7.93 -20.57 -0.10
N ARG A 235 -8.00 -21.50 -1.03
CA ARG A 235 -7.70 -22.94 -0.78
C ARG A 235 -6.23 -23.17 -0.47
N ASP A 236 -5.37 -22.29 -1.00
CA ASP A 236 -3.91 -22.38 -0.92
C ASP A 236 -3.34 -21.37 0.11
N ILE A 237 -4.21 -20.80 0.96
CA ILE A 237 -3.83 -19.81 1.97
C ILE A 237 -2.69 -20.32 2.86
N TYR A 238 -1.65 -19.50 3.02
CA TYR A 238 -0.55 -19.79 3.93
C TYR A 238 -0.99 -19.64 5.39
N ARG A 239 -0.69 -20.64 6.21
CA ARG A 239 -1.06 -20.71 7.65
C ARG A 239 0.13 -20.83 8.61
N GLY A 240 1.35 -20.72 8.08
CA GLY A 240 2.55 -20.83 8.90
C GLY A 240 2.84 -19.53 9.68
N PRO A 241 3.84 -19.56 10.58
CA PRO A 241 4.16 -18.43 11.45
C PRO A 241 5.06 -17.37 10.78
N ASN A 242 5.68 -17.69 9.64
CA ASN A 242 6.60 -16.77 8.98
C ASN A 242 5.85 -15.54 8.45
N ASP A 243 6.61 -14.48 8.21
CA ASP A 243 6.06 -13.26 7.60
C ASP A 243 4.81 -12.73 8.35
N ASN A 244 4.88 -12.71 9.68
CA ASN A 244 3.78 -12.32 10.56
C ASN A 244 2.47 -13.10 10.31
N GLY A 245 2.54 -14.36 9.89
CA GLY A 245 1.37 -15.13 9.46
C GLY A 245 1.03 -14.97 7.97
N GLY A 246 2.05 -14.70 7.15
CA GLY A 246 1.96 -14.54 5.69
C GLY A 246 1.25 -13.27 5.25
N VAL A 247 1.65 -12.11 5.76
CA VAL A 247 1.04 -10.82 5.38
C VAL A 247 1.34 -10.46 3.93
N HIS A 248 2.60 -10.57 3.48
CA HIS A 248 2.97 -10.37 2.07
C HIS A 248 2.58 -11.58 1.22
N ILE A 249 2.59 -12.78 1.81
CA ILE A 249 2.23 -14.01 1.09
C ILE A 249 0.74 -13.98 0.72
N ASN A 250 -0.15 -13.86 1.71
CA ASN A 250 -1.59 -14.00 1.51
C ASN A 250 -2.26 -12.76 0.87
N SER A 251 -1.57 -11.63 0.73
CA SER A 251 -2.12 -10.44 0.07
C SER A 251 -2.48 -10.70 -1.40
N GLY A 252 -1.79 -11.65 -2.05
CA GLY A 252 -2.06 -12.11 -3.41
C GLY A 252 -3.53 -12.46 -3.69
N ILE A 253 -4.20 -13.11 -2.73
CA ILE A 253 -5.62 -13.50 -2.85
C ILE A 253 -6.52 -12.27 -3.05
N MET A 254 -6.30 -11.23 -2.23
CA MET A 254 -7.08 -10.00 -2.30
C MET A 254 -6.63 -9.12 -3.48
N ASN A 255 -5.34 -9.12 -3.82
CA ASN A 255 -4.80 -8.44 -5.01
C ASN A 255 -5.46 -8.97 -6.29
N LYS A 256 -5.56 -10.29 -6.43
CA LYS A 256 -6.24 -10.94 -7.56
C LYS A 256 -7.72 -10.57 -7.64
N ALA A 257 -8.41 -10.51 -6.49
CA ALA A 257 -9.80 -10.06 -6.46
C ALA A 257 -9.96 -8.60 -6.91
N PHE A 258 -9.07 -7.71 -6.50
CA PHE A 258 -9.08 -6.31 -6.96
C PHE A 258 -8.84 -6.21 -8.47
N TYR A 259 -7.82 -6.90 -8.99
CA TYR A 259 -7.54 -6.99 -10.43
C TYR A 259 -8.80 -7.40 -11.23
N LEU A 260 -9.44 -8.50 -10.82
CA LEU A 260 -10.64 -9.01 -11.49
C LEU A 260 -11.80 -8.00 -11.44
N ALA A 261 -11.98 -7.30 -10.32
CA ALA A 261 -13.00 -6.27 -10.20
C ALA A 261 -12.68 -5.03 -11.06
N ALA A 262 -11.42 -4.57 -11.07
CA ALA A 262 -10.99 -3.40 -11.82
C ALA A 262 -11.18 -3.58 -13.33
N ARG A 263 -10.89 -4.78 -13.86
CA ARG A 263 -11.13 -5.09 -15.28
C ARG A 263 -12.60 -5.00 -15.68
N GLU A 264 -13.51 -5.35 -14.79
CA GLU A 264 -14.95 -5.32 -15.05
C GLU A 264 -15.60 -3.96 -14.76
N LEU A 265 -14.94 -3.12 -13.95
CA LEU A 265 -15.52 -1.88 -13.42
C LEU A 265 -14.80 -0.61 -13.86
N GLU A 266 -13.63 -0.72 -14.49
CA GLU A 266 -12.59 0.32 -14.59
C GLU A 266 -11.87 0.54 -13.24
N THR A 267 -10.56 0.75 -13.30
CA THR A 267 -9.67 0.89 -12.13
C THR A 267 -10.14 1.97 -11.18
N GLU A 268 -10.54 3.15 -11.67
CA GLU A 268 -10.99 4.26 -10.82
C GLU A 268 -12.26 3.91 -10.02
N ASN A 269 -13.22 3.19 -10.62
CA ASN A 269 -14.44 2.79 -9.93
C ASN A 269 -14.17 1.70 -8.87
N ALA A 270 -13.31 0.73 -9.20
CA ALA A 270 -12.88 -0.28 -8.24
C ALA A 270 -12.11 0.37 -7.06
N ALA A 271 -11.19 1.29 -7.34
CA ALA A 271 -10.45 2.03 -6.31
C ALA A 271 -11.38 2.82 -5.38
N LEU A 272 -12.39 3.51 -5.92
CA LEU A 272 -13.38 4.23 -5.12
C LEU A 272 -14.18 3.30 -4.19
N ILE A 273 -14.57 2.12 -4.69
CA ILE A 273 -15.26 1.10 -3.88
C ILE A 273 -14.37 0.60 -2.75
N TRP A 274 -13.13 0.21 -3.08
CA TRP A 274 -12.16 -0.32 -2.11
C TRP A 274 -11.83 0.73 -1.04
N TYR A 275 -11.56 1.96 -1.45
CA TYR A 275 -11.28 3.07 -0.53
C TYR A 275 -12.47 3.34 0.40
N THR A 276 -13.70 3.34 -0.13
CA THR A 276 -14.92 3.51 0.68
C THR A 276 -15.07 2.40 1.72
N ALA A 277 -14.70 1.16 1.37
CA ALA A 277 -14.73 0.03 2.28
C ALA A 277 -13.65 0.11 3.37
N LEU A 278 -12.43 0.53 3.01
CA LEU A 278 -11.31 0.70 3.93
C LEU A 278 -11.68 1.58 5.14
N GLN A 279 -12.45 2.65 4.91
CA GLN A 279 -12.92 3.54 5.97
C GLN A 279 -13.84 2.88 7.02
N ASN A 280 -14.35 1.69 6.74
CA ASN A 280 -15.31 0.97 7.59
C ASN A 280 -14.78 -0.38 8.08
N LEU A 281 -13.51 -0.69 7.79
CA LEU A 281 -12.83 -1.86 8.31
C LEU A 281 -12.16 -1.55 9.66
N TRP A 282 -11.85 -2.59 10.43
CA TRP A 282 -11.30 -2.48 11.77
C TRP A 282 -9.98 -3.25 11.90
N PRO A 283 -9.19 -3.05 12.98
CA PRO A 283 -7.82 -3.54 13.07
C PRO A 283 -7.66 -5.05 12.85
N THR A 284 -8.62 -5.86 13.30
CA THR A 284 -8.58 -7.33 13.23
C THR A 284 -9.41 -7.92 12.10
N ALA A 285 -9.82 -7.11 11.12
CA ALA A 285 -10.67 -7.58 10.03
C ALA A 285 -10.05 -8.76 9.27
N THR A 286 -10.91 -9.71 8.90
CA THR A 286 -10.58 -10.87 8.06
C THR A 286 -10.87 -10.58 6.59
N PHE A 287 -10.46 -11.47 5.69
CA PHE A 287 -10.83 -11.37 4.28
C PHE A 287 -12.35 -11.40 4.06
N ASN A 288 -13.09 -12.18 4.86
CA ASN A 288 -14.55 -12.21 4.79
C ASN A 288 -15.18 -10.88 5.23
N ASP A 289 -14.61 -10.23 6.24
CA ASP A 289 -15.04 -8.90 6.67
C ASP A 289 -14.80 -7.85 5.58
N ALA A 290 -13.62 -7.91 4.95
CA ALA A 290 -13.28 -7.04 3.81
C ALA A 290 -14.27 -7.23 2.64
N VAL A 291 -14.58 -8.47 2.26
CA VAL A 291 -15.58 -8.78 1.24
C VAL A 291 -16.93 -8.16 1.59
N ALA A 292 -17.39 -8.32 2.83
CA ALA A 292 -18.67 -7.76 3.28
C ALA A 292 -18.69 -6.23 3.20
N GLN A 293 -17.62 -5.55 3.66
CA GLN A 293 -17.54 -4.09 3.57
C GLN A 293 -17.41 -3.58 2.14
N ILE A 294 -16.67 -4.27 1.26
CA ILE A 294 -16.50 -3.89 -0.15
C ILE A 294 -17.82 -4.03 -0.91
N VAL A 295 -18.58 -5.10 -0.68
CA VAL A 295 -19.93 -5.25 -1.23
C VAL A 295 -20.87 -4.16 -0.71
N LYS A 296 -20.84 -3.86 0.59
CA LYS A 296 -21.66 -2.78 1.20
C LYS A 296 -21.30 -1.41 0.63
N ALA A 297 -20.01 -1.12 0.47
CA ALA A 297 -19.51 0.11 -0.16
C ALA A 297 -19.99 0.22 -1.61
N THR A 298 -19.95 -0.89 -2.37
CA THR A 298 -20.46 -0.94 -3.74
C THR A 298 -21.95 -0.56 -3.78
N GLN A 299 -22.78 -1.17 -2.94
CA GLN A 299 -24.21 -0.87 -2.86
C GLN A 299 -24.49 0.58 -2.46
N LEU A 300 -23.70 1.13 -1.53
CA LEU A 300 -23.80 2.54 -1.13
C LEU A 300 -23.48 3.47 -2.30
N LEU A 301 -22.41 3.19 -3.05
CA LEU A 301 -22.00 4.00 -4.19
C LEU A 301 -22.98 3.90 -5.37
N ILE A 302 -23.65 2.75 -5.56
CA ILE A 302 -24.75 2.60 -6.51
C ILE A 302 -25.91 3.51 -6.13
N LYS A 303 -26.34 3.50 -4.86
CA LYS A 303 -27.43 4.38 -4.37
C LYS A 303 -27.10 5.87 -4.52
N ARG A 304 -25.81 6.21 -4.52
CA ARG A 304 -25.30 7.58 -4.74
C ARG A 304 -25.01 7.88 -6.20
N GLU A 305 -25.33 6.98 -7.13
CA GLU A 305 -25.08 7.11 -8.57
C GLU A 305 -23.60 7.35 -8.92
N ARG A 306 -22.69 6.88 -8.05
CA ARG A 306 -21.24 7.01 -8.21
C ARG A 306 -20.62 5.86 -8.98
N VAL A 307 -21.27 4.69 -9.00
CA VAL A 307 -20.88 3.51 -9.79
C VAL A 307 -22.13 2.84 -10.37
N ARG A 308 -21.96 2.03 -11.43
CA ARG A 308 -23.08 1.42 -12.18
C ARG A 308 -23.84 0.39 -11.34
N SER A 309 -25.15 0.24 -11.57
CA SER A 309 -26.04 -0.67 -10.81
C SER A 309 -25.61 -2.14 -10.83
N GLY A 310 -24.96 -2.61 -11.90
CA GLY A 310 -24.43 -3.97 -12.03
C GLY A 310 -23.15 -4.25 -11.21
N SER A 311 -22.54 -3.23 -10.60
CA SER A 311 -21.20 -3.35 -10.01
C SER A 311 -21.13 -4.38 -8.87
N THR A 312 -22.20 -4.50 -8.07
CA THR A 312 -22.26 -5.48 -6.97
C THR A 312 -22.03 -6.91 -7.45
N GLN A 313 -22.59 -7.27 -8.62
CA GLN A 313 -22.44 -8.61 -9.17
C GLN A 313 -21.01 -8.88 -9.64
N LYS A 314 -20.35 -7.88 -10.24
CA LYS A 314 -18.96 -7.97 -10.70
C LYS A 314 -17.99 -8.11 -9.53
N VAL A 315 -18.18 -7.31 -8.46
CA VAL A 315 -17.41 -7.43 -7.21
C VAL A 315 -17.58 -8.82 -6.58
N ARG A 316 -18.82 -9.31 -6.45
CA ARG A 316 -19.07 -10.66 -5.89
C ARG A 316 -18.47 -11.76 -6.76
N ALA A 317 -18.47 -11.60 -8.09
CA ALA A 317 -17.84 -12.55 -9.01
C ALA A 317 -16.32 -12.58 -8.81
N ALA A 318 -15.66 -11.43 -8.74
CA ALA A 318 -14.23 -11.33 -8.49
C ALA A 318 -13.80 -12.05 -7.19
N PHE A 319 -14.53 -11.87 -6.08
CA PHE A 319 -14.25 -12.58 -4.83
C PHE A 319 -14.51 -14.08 -4.93
N LYS A 320 -15.54 -14.49 -5.67
CA LYS A 320 -15.82 -15.91 -5.89
C LYS A 320 -14.66 -16.61 -6.60
N GLU A 321 -14.05 -15.97 -7.59
CA GLU A 321 -12.93 -16.53 -8.35
C GLU A 321 -11.70 -16.82 -7.49
N VAL A 322 -11.51 -16.09 -6.38
CA VAL A 322 -10.40 -16.32 -5.43
C VAL A 322 -10.82 -17.16 -4.21
N GLY A 323 -12.03 -17.74 -4.22
CA GLY A 323 -12.51 -18.62 -3.16
C GLY A 323 -13.04 -17.91 -1.92
N LEU A 324 -13.42 -16.63 -2.03
CA LEU A 324 -14.06 -15.86 -0.97
C LEU A 324 -15.59 -15.82 -1.14
N PRO A 325 -16.37 -15.70 -0.05
CA PRO A 325 -17.81 -15.91 -0.09
C PRO A 325 -18.51 -14.88 -0.99
N ALA A 326 -19.26 -15.39 -1.97
CA ALA A 326 -20.05 -14.57 -2.89
C ALA A 326 -21.41 -14.12 -2.29
N LYS A 327 -21.82 -14.67 -1.14
CA LYS A 327 -23.07 -14.37 -0.43
C LYS A 327 -22.80 -14.11 1.04
N ASP A 328 -23.69 -13.35 1.68
CA ASP A 328 -23.66 -13.01 3.10
C ASP A 328 -23.90 -14.29 3.94
N GLU A 329 -22.92 -15.19 4.01
CA GLU A 329 -22.94 -16.36 4.91
C GLU A 329 -22.37 -16.04 6.30
N THR A 330 -22.00 -14.79 6.56
CA THR A 330 -21.75 -14.33 7.92
C THR A 330 -23.07 -13.90 8.56
N SER A 331 -23.75 -14.84 9.20
CA SER A 331 -24.54 -14.52 10.39
C SER A 331 -23.62 -13.76 11.36
N ILE A 332 -23.75 -12.44 11.42
CA ILE A 332 -23.04 -11.58 12.35
C ILE A 332 -23.51 -11.94 13.78
N PRO A 333 -22.64 -12.32 14.73
CA PRO A 333 -22.98 -12.21 16.13
C PRO A 333 -23.15 -10.72 16.43
N ASN A 334 -24.37 -10.32 16.82
CA ASN A 334 -24.72 -8.97 17.23
C ASN A 334 -23.60 -8.33 18.07
N THR A 335 -22.93 -7.33 17.50
CA THR A 335 -22.10 -6.40 18.27
C THR A 335 -22.94 -5.14 18.53
N PRO A 336 -22.95 -4.58 19.75
CA PRO A 336 -23.93 -3.55 20.13
C PRO A 336 -23.71 -2.27 19.34
N THR A 337 -24.78 -1.77 18.74
CA THR A 337 -24.82 -0.45 18.10
C THR A 337 -24.46 0.61 19.13
N ALA A 338 -23.29 1.22 19.02
CA ALA A 338 -23.01 2.47 19.71
C ALA A 338 -23.97 3.52 19.14
N LYS A 339 -24.86 4.01 20.00
CA LYS A 339 -25.78 5.10 19.68
C LYS A 339 -24.96 6.33 19.33
N ILE A 340 -25.10 6.80 18.09
CA ILE A 340 -24.67 8.14 17.71
C ILE A 340 -25.67 9.11 18.35
N THR A 341 -25.20 9.81 19.38
CA THR A 341 -25.90 10.98 19.91
C THR A 341 -25.70 12.12 18.92
N GLN A 342 -26.80 12.72 18.47
CA GLN A 342 -26.79 13.94 17.67
C GLN A 342 -26.07 15.07 18.43
N PHE A 343 -25.14 15.73 17.76
CA PHE A 343 -24.86 17.16 17.90
C PHE A 343 -24.60 17.73 16.52
#